data_AF-C4RHW5-F1
#
_entry.id   AF-C4RHW5-F1
#
_cell.length_a   1.000
_cell.length_b   1.000
_cell.length_c   1.000
_cell.angle_alpha   90.00
_cell.angle_beta   90.00
_cell.angle_gamma   90.00
#
_symmetry.space_group_name_H-M   'P 1'
#
loop_
_entity.id
_entity.type
_entity.pdbx_description
1 polymer ?
#
loop_
_entity_poly.entity_id
_entity_poly.type
_entity_poly.pdbx_seq_one_letter_code
_entity_poly.pdbx_strand_id
1 'polypeptide(L)'
;MVGDRLDTDIEGARRAGLDSLLVLTGVSDVPELLAAPAARRPTYVSVDLAGLFDPAAVVRVPGNADTGGWSARAVDGDLELTGAGGPLDALAALCAVAWEADVGPRVRPGSPEAGVALAALGLAD
;
A
#
# COMPACT_ATOMS: atom_id res chain seq x y z
N MET A 1 4.28 -16.21 -3.65
CA MET A 1 5.66 -15.75 -3.37
C MET A 1 5.61 -14.80 -2.17
N VAL A 2 6.64 -14.80 -1.33
CA VAL A 2 6.81 -13.81 -0.26
C VAL A 2 8.16 -13.14 -0.48
N GLY A 3 8.21 -11.82 -0.38
CA GLY A 3 9.45 -11.08 -0.60
C GLY A 3 9.33 -9.61 -0.17
N ASP A 4 10.45 -8.91 -0.21
CA ASP A 4 10.57 -7.52 0.23
C ASP A 4 10.93 -6.57 -0.91
N ARG A 5 11.11 -7.09 -2.13
CA ARG A 5 11.48 -6.31 -3.31
C ARG A 5 10.43 -6.34 -4.41
N LEU A 6 10.05 -5.16 -4.88
CA LEU A 6 9.10 -5.01 -5.99
C LEU A 6 9.65 -5.49 -7.33
N ASP A 7 10.95 -5.25 -7.59
CA ASP A 7 11.61 -5.46 -8.88
C ASP A 7 12.15 -6.89 -9.09
N THR A 8 12.22 -7.70 -8.04
CA THR A 8 12.64 -9.10 -8.11
C THR A 8 11.52 -10.04 -7.72
N ASP A 9 11.05 -9.94 -6.49
CA ASP A 9 10.13 -10.92 -5.93
C ASP A 9 8.75 -10.69 -6.52
N ILE A 10 8.21 -9.48 -6.35
CA ILE A 10 6.86 -9.19 -6.82
C ILE A 10 6.78 -9.28 -8.34
N GLU A 11 7.75 -8.70 -9.06
CA GLU A 11 7.82 -8.82 -10.52
C GLU A 11 7.95 -10.28 -10.98
N GLY A 12 8.76 -11.09 -10.31
CA GLY A 12 8.91 -12.52 -10.58
C GLY A 12 7.61 -13.29 -10.36
N ALA A 13 6.89 -13.03 -9.27
CA ALA A 13 5.61 -13.65 -8.96
C ALA A 13 4.55 -13.30 -10.01
N ARG A 14 4.49 -12.03 -10.44
CA ARG A 14 3.58 -11.56 -11.48
C ARG A 14 3.85 -12.26 -12.82
N ARG A 15 5.12 -12.36 -13.22
CA ARG A 15 5.53 -13.10 -14.42
C ARG A 15 5.20 -14.59 -14.36
N ALA A 16 5.26 -15.19 -13.16
CA ALA A 16 4.92 -16.58 -12.93
C ALA A 16 3.42 -16.84 -12.76
N GLY A 17 2.57 -15.80 -12.74
CA GLY A 17 1.13 -15.94 -12.49
C GLY A 17 0.79 -16.39 -11.06
N LEU A 18 1.66 -16.09 -10.10
CA LEU A 18 1.49 -16.46 -8.69
C LEU A 18 1.05 -15.27 -7.86
N ASP A 19 0.23 -15.55 -6.83
CA ASP A 19 -0.02 -14.57 -5.78
C ASP A 19 1.25 -14.21 -5.03
N SER A 20 1.38 -12.95 -4.64
CA SER A 20 2.54 -12.42 -3.92
C SER A 20 2.17 -11.65 -2.65
N LEU A 21 3.01 -11.78 -1.63
CA LEU A 21 2.98 -10.98 -0.40
C LEU A 21 4.26 -10.13 -0.35
N LEU A 22 4.11 -8.82 -0.37
CA LEU A 22 5.18 -7.88 -0.03
C LEU A 22 5.24 -7.70 1.49
N VAL A 23 6.40 -7.90 2.09
CA VAL A 23 6.66 -7.54 3.49
C VAL A 23 7.49 -6.27 3.59
N LEU A 24 7.10 -5.35 4.48
CA LEU A 24 7.72 -4.03 4.62
C LEU A 24 8.95 -4.01 5.56
N THR A 25 9.59 -5.16 5.77
CA THR A 25 10.79 -5.30 6.62
C THR A 25 12.11 -5.12 5.86
N GLY A 26 12.06 -4.97 4.54
CA GLY A 26 13.24 -5.06 3.68
C GLY A 26 13.44 -3.85 2.77
N VAL A 27 13.73 -4.11 1.50
CA VAL A 27 14.25 -3.09 0.57
C VAL A 27 13.19 -2.13 0.05
N SER A 28 12.07 -2.63 -0.47
CA SER A 28 11.07 -1.75 -1.06
C SER A 28 10.15 -1.15 0.00
N ASP A 29 9.88 0.14 -0.14
CA ASP A 29 9.09 0.92 0.81
C ASP A 29 7.68 1.27 0.28
N VAL A 30 6.92 1.97 1.12
CA VAL A 30 5.54 2.37 0.80
C VAL A 30 5.48 3.37 -0.36
N PRO A 31 6.31 4.44 -0.42
CA PRO A 31 6.39 5.29 -1.61
C PRO A 31 6.63 4.52 -2.92
N GLU A 32 7.58 3.59 -2.94
CA GLU A 32 7.85 2.74 -4.11
C GLU A 32 6.65 1.87 -4.49
N LEU A 33 5.94 1.31 -3.49
CA LEU A 33 4.71 0.52 -3.71
C LEU A 33 3.59 1.37 -4.33
N LEU A 34 3.37 2.59 -3.84
CA LEU A 34 2.35 3.49 -4.38
C LEU A 34 2.65 3.85 -5.85
N ALA A 35 3.92 4.05 -6.18
CA ALA A 35 4.39 4.31 -7.55
C ALA A 35 4.57 3.05 -8.42
N ALA A 36 4.22 1.85 -7.91
CA ALA A 36 4.55 0.61 -8.59
C ALA A 36 3.81 0.45 -9.94
N PRO A 37 4.52 0.16 -11.04
CA PRO A 37 3.90 -0.16 -12.32
C PRO A 37 3.16 -1.50 -12.23
N ALA A 38 2.23 -1.76 -13.15
CA ALA A 38 1.37 -2.95 -13.13
C ALA A 38 2.11 -4.30 -13.04
N ALA A 39 3.35 -4.37 -13.54
CA ALA A 39 4.21 -5.55 -13.47
C ALA A 39 4.77 -5.83 -12.06
N ARG A 40 4.73 -4.84 -11.16
CA ARG A 40 5.33 -4.87 -9.82
C ARG A 40 4.33 -4.68 -8.69
N ARG A 41 3.03 -4.74 -8.98
CA ARG A 41 1.98 -4.61 -7.95
C ARG A 41 1.76 -5.95 -7.25
N PRO A 42 1.97 -6.05 -5.92
CA PRO A 42 1.77 -7.30 -5.18
C PRO A 42 0.28 -7.65 -5.05
N THR A 43 -0.03 -8.89 -4.68
CA THR A 43 -1.42 -9.28 -4.33
C THR A 43 -1.77 -8.85 -2.90
N TYR A 44 -0.81 -8.95 -1.99
CA TYR A 44 -0.97 -8.68 -0.57
C TYR A 44 0.21 -7.87 -0.02
N VAL A 45 -0.03 -7.13 1.06
CA VAL A 45 1.00 -6.41 1.82
C VAL A 45 0.85 -6.74 3.30
N SER A 46 1.97 -6.88 3.98
CA SER A 46 2.06 -7.03 5.44
C SER A 46 3.24 -6.21 5.95
N VAL A 47 3.18 -5.80 7.23
CA VAL A 47 4.33 -5.16 7.88
C VAL A 47 5.52 -6.12 7.93
N ASP A 48 5.27 -7.39 8.27
CA ASP A 48 6.28 -8.44 8.40
C ASP A 48 5.72 -9.83 8.07
N LEU A 49 6.39 -10.91 8.49
CA LEU A 49 5.94 -12.29 8.24
C LEU A 49 4.72 -12.72 9.07
N ALA A 50 4.26 -11.94 10.05
CA ALA A 50 3.06 -12.25 10.81
C ALA A 50 1.82 -12.36 9.90
N GLY A 51 1.79 -11.62 8.79
CA GLY A 51 0.73 -11.68 7.78
C GLY A 51 0.54 -13.04 7.09
N LEU A 52 1.46 -13.99 7.27
CA LEU A 52 1.26 -15.38 6.83
C LEU A 52 0.34 -16.19 7.74
N PHE A 53 0.18 -15.75 8.99
CA PHE A 53 -0.49 -16.50 10.04
C PHE A 53 -1.68 -15.75 10.65
N ASP A 54 -1.67 -14.42 10.56
CA ASP A 54 -2.71 -13.56 11.11
C ASP A 54 -3.42 -12.78 9.99
N PRO A 55 -4.72 -13.06 9.72
CA PRO A 55 -5.52 -12.31 8.77
C PRO A 55 -5.63 -10.81 9.09
N ALA A 56 -5.44 -10.40 10.35
CA ALA A 56 -5.43 -8.99 10.74
C ALA A 56 -4.09 -8.29 10.45
N ALA A 57 -3.03 -9.05 10.19
CA ALA A 57 -1.69 -8.53 9.90
C ALA A 57 -1.38 -8.47 8.39
N VAL A 58 -2.37 -8.73 7.52
CA VAL A 58 -2.20 -8.71 6.06
C VAL A 58 -3.38 -8.04 5.39
N VAL A 59 -3.12 -7.30 4.31
CA VAL A 59 -4.16 -6.68 3.50
C VAL A 59 -3.98 -7.05 2.04
N ARG A 60 -5.09 -7.23 1.32
CA ARG A 60 -5.07 -7.37 -0.15
C ARG A 60 -4.95 -5.98 -0.78
N VAL A 61 -4.13 -5.86 -1.82
CA VAL A 61 -3.98 -4.61 -2.59
C VAL A 61 -4.20 -4.83 -4.10
N PRO A 62 -4.80 -3.86 -4.81
CA PRO A 62 -5.42 -2.66 -4.24
C PRO A 62 -6.70 -3.03 -3.46
N GLY A 63 -7.10 -2.15 -2.55
CA GLY A 63 -8.45 -2.17 -1.98
C GLY A 63 -9.44 -1.40 -2.86
N ASN A 64 -10.42 -0.76 -2.22
CA ASN A 64 -11.21 0.32 -2.82
C ASN A 64 -10.73 1.66 -2.26
N ALA A 65 -11.07 2.77 -2.94
CA ALA A 65 -10.80 4.12 -2.41
C ALA A 65 -11.37 4.32 -0.99
N ASP A 66 -12.51 3.70 -0.70
CA ASP A 66 -13.14 3.67 0.62
C ASP A 66 -13.03 2.26 1.23
N THR A 67 -12.08 2.03 2.13
CA THR A 67 -11.90 0.71 2.77
C THR A 67 -11.32 0.84 4.19
N GLY A 68 -11.73 -0.06 5.08
CA GLY A 68 -11.19 -0.16 6.46
C GLY A 68 -11.27 1.13 7.27
N GLY A 69 -12.30 1.96 7.03
CA GLY A 69 -12.48 3.24 7.71
C GLY A 69 -11.71 4.42 7.10
N TRP A 70 -11.01 4.18 5.99
CA TRP A 70 -10.27 5.19 5.23
C TRP A 70 -10.98 5.56 3.93
N SER A 71 -10.77 6.80 3.49
CA SER A 71 -11.13 7.32 2.18
C SER A 71 -9.89 7.97 1.56
N ALA A 72 -9.45 7.45 0.41
CA ALA A 72 -8.36 8.00 -0.39
C ALA A 72 -8.91 8.67 -1.65
N ARG A 73 -8.26 9.75 -2.10
CA ARG A 73 -8.59 10.43 -3.36
C ARG A 73 -7.37 11.12 -3.97
N ALA A 74 -7.38 11.33 -5.28
CA ALA A 74 -6.39 12.15 -5.96
C ALA A 74 -6.80 13.63 -5.91
N VAL A 75 -5.87 14.52 -5.55
CA VAL A 75 -6.08 15.96 -5.41
C VAL A 75 -4.84 16.68 -5.93
N ASP A 76 -5.01 17.47 -6.98
CA ASP A 76 -3.93 18.29 -7.57
C ASP A 76 -2.64 17.50 -7.90
N GLY A 77 -2.77 16.22 -8.28
CA GLY A 77 -1.65 15.34 -8.61
C GLY A 77 -1.03 14.58 -7.42
N ASP A 78 -1.50 14.83 -6.21
CA ASP A 78 -1.12 14.12 -4.98
C ASP A 78 -2.28 13.25 -4.47
N LEU A 79 -1.99 12.35 -3.53
CA LEU A 79 -3.01 11.61 -2.81
C LEU A 79 -3.42 12.35 -1.54
N GLU A 80 -4.70 12.27 -1.16
CA GLU A 80 -5.18 12.70 0.13
C GLU A 80 -5.85 11.52 0.84
N LEU A 81 -5.52 11.33 2.12
CA LEU A 81 -6.12 10.31 2.98
C LEU A 81 -6.95 10.97 4.09
N THR A 82 -8.18 10.50 4.28
CA THR A 82 -9.07 10.92 5.37
C THR A 82 -9.69 9.70 6.06
N GLY A 83 -10.15 9.85 7.30
CA GLY A 83 -10.82 8.80 8.05
C GLY A 83 -9.96 8.26 9.19
N ALA A 84 -10.27 7.05 9.65
CA ALA A 84 -9.57 6.39 10.75
C ALA A 84 -9.71 4.86 10.63
N GLY A 85 -8.62 4.13 10.87
CA GLY A 85 -8.57 2.68 10.70
C GLY A 85 -7.17 2.11 10.87
N GLY A 86 -6.97 0.86 10.43
CA GLY A 86 -5.65 0.21 10.45
C GLY A 86 -4.70 0.81 9.41
N PRO A 87 -3.39 0.92 9.68
CA PRO A 87 -2.43 1.44 8.70
C PRO A 87 -2.36 0.61 7.40
N LEU A 88 -2.51 -0.71 7.48
CA LEU A 88 -2.55 -1.55 6.27
C LEU A 88 -3.81 -1.30 5.44
N ASP A 89 -4.96 -1.03 6.06
CA ASP A 89 -6.18 -0.64 5.33
C ASP A 89 -6.00 0.70 4.62
N ALA A 90 -5.32 1.67 5.25
CA ALA A 90 -4.97 2.95 4.62
C ALA A 90 -4.12 2.71 3.37
N LEU A 91 -3.14 1.81 3.45
CA LEU A 91 -2.29 1.46 2.32
C LEU A 91 -3.08 0.82 1.17
N ALA A 92 -4.06 -0.03 1.47
CA ALA A 92 -4.94 -0.61 0.45
C ALA A 92 -5.81 0.45 -0.24
N ALA A 93 -6.34 1.42 0.51
CA ALA A 93 -7.08 2.56 -0.04
C ALA A 93 -6.20 3.42 -0.95
N LEU A 94 -4.99 3.76 -0.48
CA LEU A 94 -4.03 4.56 -1.24
C LEU A 94 -3.57 3.85 -2.52
N CYS A 95 -3.25 2.55 -2.46
CA CYS A 95 -2.89 1.77 -3.64
C CYS A 95 -3.99 1.78 -4.69
N ALA A 96 -5.27 1.69 -4.28
CA ALA A 96 -6.39 1.74 -5.23
C ALA A 96 -6.38 3.02 -6.06
N VAL A 97 -6.25 4.16 -5.40
CA VAL A 97 -6.27 5.46 -6.07
C VAL A 97 -4.98 5.74 -6.82
N ALA A 98 -3.83 5.45 -6.22
CA ALA A 98 -2.51 5.67 -6.83
C ALA A 98 -2.38 4.93 -8.16
N TRP A 99 -2.81 3.68 -8.18
CA TRP A 99 -2.63 2.79 -9.33
C TRP A 99 -3.65 2.98 -10.44
N GLU A 100 -4.81 3.56 -10.12
CA GLU A 100 -5.85 3.93 -11.09
C GLU A 100 -5.57 5.31 -11.70
N ALA A 101 -5.23 6.30 -10.87
CA ALA A 101 -5.02 7.67 -11.30
C ALA A 101 -3.60 7.94 -11.82
N ASP A 102 -2.66 7.01 -11.63
CA ASP A 102 -1.24 7.12 -11.99
C ASP A 102 -0.60 8.41 -11.43
N VAL A 103 -0.95 8.70 -10.16
CA VAL A 103 -0.48 9.89 -9.43
C VAL A 103 0.80 9.60 -8.64
N GLY A 104 1.55 10.65 -8.30
CA GLY A 104 2.80 10.53 -7.56
C GLY A 104 2.60 9.99 -6.13
N PRO A 105 3.68 9.53 -5.47
CA PRO A 105 3.59 8.86 -4.17
C PRO A 105 3.38 9.81 -2.99
N ARG A 106 3.26 11.12 -3.23
CA ARG A 106 3.06 12.12 -2.17
C ARG A 106 1.64 11.98 -1.63
N VAL A 107 1.52 11.83 -0.31
CA VAL A 107 0.23 11.68 0.38
C VAL A 107 0.08 12.75 1.44
N ARG A 108 -1.06 13.46 1.41
CA ARG A 108 -1.42 14.49 2.40
C ARG A 108 -2.45 13.95 3.39
N PRO A 109 -2.32 14.23 4.70
CA PRO A 109 -3.37 13.92 5.65
C PRO A 109 -4.49 14.95 5.57
N GLY A 110 -5.72 14.49 5.30
CA GLY A 110 -6.94 15.30 5.41
C GLY A 110 -7.63 15.18 6.78
N SER A 111 -7.03 14.46 7.74
CA SER A 111 -7.50 14.31 9.12
C SER A 111 -6.34 14.01 10.08
N PRO A 112 -6.48 14.25 11.40
CA PRO A 112 -5.44 13.93 12.39
C PRO A 112 -5.05 12.45 12.40
N GLU A 113 -6.03 11.55 12.33
CA GLU A 113 -5.83 10.11 12.33
C GLU A 113 -5.09 9.65 11.06
N ALA A 114 -5.40 10.26 9.91
CA ALA A 114 -4.62 10.04 8.68
C ALA A 114 -3.16 10.46 8.88
N GLY A 115 -2.89 11.59 9.54
CA GLY A 115 -1.51 12.00 9.84
C GLY A 115 -0.73 10.96 10.63
N VAL A 116 -1.37 10.33 11.63
CA VAL A 116 -0.76 9.25 12.42
C VAL A 116 -0.51 8.00 11.56
N ALA A 117 -1.48 7.60 10.74
CA ALA A 117 -1.34 6.44 9.86
C ALA A 117 -0.25 6.63 8.80
N LEU A 118 -0.19 7.80 8.17
CA LEU A 118 0.86 8.13 7.19
C LEU A 118 2.24 8.15 7.84
N ALA A 119 2.39 8.69 9.04
CA ALA A 119 3.65 8.63 9.78
C ALA A 119 4.09 7.19 10.07
N ALA A 120 3.15 6.31 10.47
CA ALA A 120 3.43 4.90 10.70
C ALA A 120 3.85 4.14 9.42
N LEU A 121 3.40 4.61 8.26
CA LEU A 121 3.75 4.07 6.93
C LEU A 121 4.99 4.72 6.31
N GLY A 122 5.65 5.66 7.00
CA GLY A 122 6.80 6.39 6.44
C GLY A 122 6.42 7.38 5.32
N LEU A 123 5.18 7.85 5.30
CA LEU A 123 4.62 8.80 4.32
C LEU A 123 4.46 10.23 4.86
N ALA A 124 4.94 10.51 6.06
CA ALA A 124 4.97 11.88 6.57
C ALA A 124 6.05 12.71 5.85
N ASP A 125 5.73 13.98 5.53
CA ASP A 125 6.68 14.96 4.97
C ASP A 125 7.90 15.21 5.89
#